data_AF-A0A365NZ54-F1
#
_entry.id   AF-A0A365NZ54-F1
#
_cell.length_a   1.000
_cell.length_b   1.000
_cell.length_c   1.000
_cell.angle_alpha   90.00
_cell.angle_beta   90.00
_cell.angle_gamma   90.00
#
_symmetry.space_group_name_H-M   'P 1'
#
loop_
_entity.id
_entity.type
_entity.pdbx_description
1 polymer ?
#
loop_
_entity_poly.entity_id
_entity_poly.type
_entity_poly.pdbx_seq_one_letter_code
_entity_poly.pdbx_strand_id
1 'polypeptide(L)'
;MKLLLRNKINLSIPKPCHENWEAMTPAEKGRFCSVCSKTVLDFTKASDKEIISYLNNNKNACGRFNNYQLNRDLIIPKQKSSYWFITTASVLGFLGLNSQTVFSQIPLKTEQTDKIKTTQDATKTTLGLKKITGVVSDDLGPLIKASVTVKGTTKTTFTDFDGNYTIEAKEDDILIFHYIGSKPQEIIISNKNQINVTLLPEFVLAGEIVIIEKKKTFFARQIQKIRNWFR
;
A
#
# COMPACT_ATOMS: atom_id res chain seq x y z
N MET A 1 -1.68 -3.69 21.60
CA MET A 1 -1.83 -3.63 20.13
C MET A 1 -3.23 -4.13 19.72
N LYS A 2 -4.15 -3.21 19.40
CA LYS A 2 -5.57 -3.50 19.15
C LYS A 2 -5.73 -4.12 17.75
N LEU A 3 -5.80 -5.45 17.66
CA LEU A 3 -6.19 -6.16 16.44
C LEU A 3 -7.70 -5.96 16.21
N LEU A 4 -8.07 -4.78 15.72
CA LEU A 4 -9.40 -4.52 15.21
C LEU A 4 -9.60 -5.40 13.98
N LEU A 5 -10.41 -6.43 14.13
CA LEU A 5 -10.73 -7.37 13.07
C LEU A 5 -11.45 -6.62 11.95
N ARG A 6 -10.88 -6.70 10.75
CA ARG A 6 -11.41 -6.08 9.54
C ARG A 6 -12.49 -7.02 8.97
N ASN A 7 -13.64 -6.48 8.56
CA ASN A 7 -14.58 -7.25 7.75
C ASN A 7 -13.86 -7.60 6.45
N LYS A 8 -13.78 -8.89 6.14
CA LYS A 8 -13.15 -9.40 4.94
C LYS A 8 -14.20 -9.38 3.83
N ILE A 9 -13.93 -8.59 2.80
CA ILE A 9 -14.75 -8.51 1.59
C ILE A 9 -14.00 -9.25 0.49
N ASN A 10 -14.70 -10.09 -0.25
CA ASN A 10 -14.15 -10.80 -1.40
C ASN A 10 -14.95 -10.42 -2.65
N LEU A 11 -14.26 -10.13 -3.75
CA LEU A 11 -14.89 -9.76 -5.02
C LEU A 11 -14.78 -10.93 -5.98
N SER A 12 -15.87 -11.27 -6.66
CA SER A 12 -15.87 -12.33 -7.66
C SER A 12 -16.69 -11.92 -8.88
N ILE A 13 -16.28 -12.40 -10.07
CA ILE A 13 -17.02 -12.25 -11.32
C ILE A 13 -17.45 -13.67 -11.72
N PRO A 14 -18.67 -14.11 -11.36
CA PRO A 14 -19.09 -15.50 -11.58
C PRO A 14 -19.27 -15.83 -13.06
N LYS A 15 -19.60 -14.82 -13.88
CA LYS A 15 -19.79 -14.95 -15.33
C LYS A 15 -18.95 -13.88 -16.03
N PRO A 16 -17.68 -14.16 -16.36
CA PRO A 16 -16.83 -13.21 -17.06
C PRO A 16 -17.38 -12.95 -18.48
N CYS A 17 -17.32 -11.68 -18.86
CA CYS A 17 -17.65 -11.17 -20.18
C CYS A 17 -16.39 -11.26 -21.06
N HIS A 18 -16.54 -11.79 -22.28
CA HIS A 18 -15.45 -11.92 -23.25
C HIS A 18 -15.51 -10.84 -24.34
N GLU A 19 -16.35 -9.82 -24.17
CA GLU A 19 -16.46 -8.71 -25.11
C GLU A 19 -15.21 -7.85 -25.12
N ASN A 20 -14.85 -7.34 -26.29
CA ASN A 20 -13.69 -6.47 -26.44
C ASN A 20 -13.97 -5.09 -25.85
N TRP A 21 -13.22 -4.74 -24.80
CA TRP A 21 -13.27 -3.44 -24.15
C TRP A 21 -13.05 -2.26 -25.12
N GLU A 22 -12.12 -2.38 -26.07
CA GLU A 22 -11.80 -1.29 -26.99
C GLU A 22 -12.89 -1.03 -28.02
N ALA A 23 -13.69 -2.05 -28.33
CA ALA A 23 -14.85 -1.97 -29.21
C ALA A 23 -16.10 -1.38 -28.55
N MET A 24 -16.09 -1.20 -27.21
CA MET A 24 -17.23 -0.64 -26.48
C MET A 24 -17.35 0.89 -26.66
N THR A 25 -18.57 1.39 -26.64
CA THR A 25 -18.87 2.82 -26.78
C THR A 25 -18.41 3.60 -25.55
N PRO A 26 -17.68 4.72 -25.68
CA PRO A 26 -17.31 5.55 -24.53
C PRO A 26 -18.52 6.06 -23.74
N ALA A 27 -18.42 6.07 -22.41
CA ALA A 27 -19.42 6.61 -21.48
C ALA A 27 -18.73 7.43 -20.36
N GLU A 28 -19.47 8.22 -19.58
CA GLU A 28 -18.89 9.18 -18.61
C GLU A 28 -17.87 8.58 -17.63
N LYS A 29 -18.09 7.34 -17.15
CA LYS A 29 -17.24 6.68 -16.14
C LYS A 29 -16.64 5.36 -16.61
N GLY A 30 -16.75 5.04 -17.90
CA GLY A 30 -16.35 3.74 -18.43
C GLY A 30 -16.75 3.57 -19.88
N ARG A 31 -17.16 2.37 -20.26
CA ARG A 31 -17.63 2.09 -21.62
C ARG A 31 -18.92 1.29 -21.58
N PHE A 32 -19.85 1.62 -22.46
CA PHE A 32 -21.11 0.91 -22.58
C PHE A 32 -20.92 -0.34 -23.44
N CYS A 33 -21.28 -1.49 -22.88
CA CYS A 33 -21.30 -2.76 -23.61
C CYS A 33 -22.67 -2.98 -24.23
N SER A 34 -22.72 -3.07 -25.56
CA SER A 34 -23.96 -3.32 -26.31
C SER A 34 -24.56 -4.70 -26.04
N VAL A 35 -23.73 -5.70 -25.72
CA VAL A 35 -24.18 -7.09 -25.52
C VAL A 35 -24.90 -7.26 -24.18
N CYS A 36 -24.34 -6.74 -23.09
CA CYS A 36 -24.96 -6.85 -21.77
C CYS A 36 -25.76 -5.61 -21.36
N SER A 37 -25.82 -4.57 -22.20
CA SER A 37 -26.50 -3.29 -21.94
C SER A 37 -26.11 -2.64 -20.60
N LYS A 38 -24.87 -2.85 -20.16
CA LYS A 38 -24.33 -2.28 -18.91
C LYS A 38 -23.12 -1.43 -19.22
N THR A 39 -22.93 -0.38 -18.41
CA THR A 39 -21.69 0.40 -18.38
C THR A 39 -20.64 -0.40 -17.60
N VAL A 40 -19.55 -0.74 -18.27
CA VAL A 40 -18.38 -1.42 -17.71
C VAL A 40 -17.37 -0.36 -17.26
N LEU A 41 -16.97 -0.39 -15.99
CA LEU A 41 -16.02 0.56 -15.41
C LEU A 41 -14.63 -0.07 -15.34
N ASP A 42 -13.57 0.71 -15.58
CA ASP A 42 -12.20 0.18 -15.50
C ASP A 42 -11.62 0.34 -14.09
N PHE A 43 -11.41 -0.79 -13.40
CA PHE A 43 -10.78 -0.86 -12.09
C PHE A 43 -9.35 -1.41 -12.13
N THR A 44 -8.79 -1.66 -13.32
CA THR A 44 -7.44 -2.25 -13.45
C THR A 44 -6.34 -1.45 -12.75
N LYS A 45 -6.54 -0.14 -12.58
CA LYS A 45 -5.63 0.76 -11.85
C LYS A 45 -6.14 1.20 -10.47
N ALA A 46 -7.34 0.76 -10.08
CA ALA A 46 -7.98 1.20 -8.84
C ALA A 46 -7.41 0.46 -7.62
N SER A 47 -7.27 1.18 -6.52
CA SER A 47 -6.93 0.63 -5.21
C SER A 47 -8.12 -0.10 -4.57
N ASP A 48 -7.84 -1.01 -3.63
CA ASP A 48 -8.89 -1.71 -2.86
C ASP A 48 -9.89 -0.75 -2.22
N LYS A 49 -9.41 0.41 -1.72
CA LYS A 49 -10.26 1.44 -1.09
C LYS A 49 -11.23 2.05 -2.10
N GLU A 50 -10.75 2.40 -3.29
CA GLU A 50 -11.56 3.00 -4.34
C GLU A 50 -12.61 2.01 -4.87
N ILE A 51 -12.19 0.77 -5.13
CA ILE A 51 -13.08 -0.31 -5.58
C ILE A 51 -14.22 -0.50 -4.58
N ILE A 52 -13.89 -0.66 -3.29
CA ILE A 52 -14.90 -0.89 -2.24
C ILE A 52 -15.81 0.33 -2.06
N SER A 53 -15.25 1.54 -2.07
CA SER A 53 -16.03 2.77 -1.94
C SER A 53 -17.05 2.90 -3.06
N TYR A 54 -16.69 2.50 -4.28
CA TYR A 54 -17.59 2.52 -5.43
C TYR A 54 -18.68 1.45 -5.29
N LEU A 55 -18.29 0.21 -4.98
CA LEU A 55 -19.17 -0.95 -4.93
C LEU A 55 -20.17 -0.93 -3.77
N ASN A 56 -19.83 -0.28 -2.66
CA ASN A 56 -20.77 -0.07 -1.56
C ASN A 56 -22.02 0.72 -1.99
N ASN A 57 -21.85 1.64 -2.95
CA ASN A 57 -22.95 2.44 -3.51
C ASN A 57 -23.59 1.78 -4.74
N ASN A 58 -22.92 0.81 -5.37
CA ASN A 58 -23.33 0.19 -6.64
C ASN A 58 -23.12 -1.33 -6.60
N LYS A 59 -24.03 -2.06 -5.94
CA LYS A 59 -23.85 -3.50 -5.65
C LYS A 59 -23.82 -4.42 -6.88
N ASN A 60 -24.40 -4.00 -8.01
CA ASN A 60 -24.51 -4.78 -9.25
C ASN A 60 -23.72 -4.15 -10.41
N ALA A 61 -22.67 -3.39 -10.08
CA ALA A 61 -21.85 -2.74 -11.10
C ALA A 61 -21.14 -3.78 -11.99
N CYS A 62 -20.96 -3.43 -13.26
CA CYS A 62 -20.10 -4.16 -14.17
C CYS A 62 -18.72 -3.48 -14.20
N GLY A 63 -17.65 -4.26 -14.11
CA GLY A 63 -16.31 -3.70 -14.11
C GLY A 63 -15.26 -4.62 -14.72
N ARG A 64 -14.15 -4.00 -15.11
CA ARG A 64 -12.95 -4.60 -15.66
C ARG A 64 -11.85 -4.60 -14.59
N PHE A 65 -11.32 -5.78 -14.28
CA PHE A 65 -10.37 -6.04 -13.20
C PHE A 65 -9.23 -6.92 -13.67
N ASN A 66 -8.05 -6.73 -13.10
CA ASN A 66 -7.01 -7.74 -13.17
C ASN A 66 -7.44 -8.95 -12.32
N ASN A 67 -7.12 -10.17 -12.74
CA ASN A 67 -7.51 -11.38 -12.03
C ASN A 67 -6.95 -11.44 -10.59
N TYR A 68 -5.80 -10.82 -10.28
CA TYR A 68 -5.28 -10.71 -8.93
C TYR A 68 -6.20 -9.89 -8.01
N GLN A 69 -6.98 -8.94 -8.54
CA GLN A 69 -7.97 -8.13 -7.81
C GLN A 69 -9.20 -8.93 -7.38
N LEU A 70 -9.43 -10.09 -7.98
CA LEU A 70 -10.58 -10.95 -7.72
C LEU A 70 -10.21 -12.08 -6.75
N ASN A 71 -11.24 -12.68 -6.15
CA ASN A 71 -11.20 -13.86 -5.29
C ASN A 71 -10.22 -13.79 -4.10
N ARG A 72 -9.77 -12.58 -3.71
CA ARG A 72 -8.93 -12.34 -2.53
C ARG A 72 -9.69 -11.62 -1.41
N ASP A 73 -9.18 -11.73 -0.18
CA ASP A 73 -9.69 -10.94 0.95
C ASP A 73 -9.15 -9.50 0.84
N LEU A 74 -10.01 -8.53 0.54
CA LEU A 74 -9.64 -7.11 0.52
C LEU A 74 -9.52 -6.57 1.95
N ILE A 75 -8.43 -5.86 2.20
CA ILE A 75 -8.09 -5.33 3.51
C ILE A 75 -8.31 -3.82 3.52
N ILE A 76 -9.40 -3.34 4.13
CA ILE A 76 -9.62 -1.89 4.30
C ILE A 76 -8.77 -1.40 5.48
N PRO A 77 -7.77 -0.52 5.28
CA PRO A 77 -7.13 0.16 6.40
C PRO A 77 -8.14 1.14 7.02
N LYS A 78 -8.51 0.92 8.29
CA LYS A 78 -9.34 1.88 9.03
C LYS A 78 -8.50 3.14 9.26
N GLN A 79 -8.81 4.22 8.54
CA GLN A 79 -8.21 5.52 8.77
C GLN A 79 -8.55 5.94 10.21
N LYS A 80 -7.54 6.07 11.08
CA LYS A 80 -7.76 6.62 12.43
C LYS A 80 -8.15 8.08 12.26
N SER A 81 -9.30 8.48 12.81
CA SER A 81 -9.65 9.89 12.87
C SER A 81 -8.62 10.58 13.77
N SER A 82 -7.91 11.55 13.19
CA SER A 82 -6.87 12.32 13.87
C SER A 82 -7.51 13.48 14.65
N TYR A 83 -8.45 13.18 15.56
CA TYR A 83 -9.09 14.20 16.41
C TYR A 83 -8.57 14.18 17.86
N TRP A 84 -7.53 13.40 18.18
CA TRP A 84 -6.97 13.36 19.53
C TRP A 84 -5.90 14.44 19.81
N PHE A 85 -5.46 15.22 18.81
CA PHE A 85 -4.48 16.28 19.00
C PHE A 85 -5.07 17.69 19.21
N ILE A 86 -6.40 17.86 19.27
CA ILE A 86 -7.02 19.20 19.38
C ILE A 86 -7.37 19.59 20.84
N THR A 87 -7.29 18.69 21.83
CA THR A 87 -7.73 19.03 23.21
C THR A 87 -6.64 19.50 24.17
N THR A 88 -5.39 19.76 23.72
CA THR A 88 -4.31 20.23 24.62
C THR A 88 -3.83 21.66 24.35
N ALA A 89 -4.33 22.33 23.31
CA ALA A 89 -3.89 23.69 22.95
C ALA A 89 -4.63 24.82 23.70
N SER A 90 -5.70 24.53 24.45
CA SER A 90 -6.47 25.57 25.14
C SER A 90 -5.95 25.93 26.55
N VAL A 91 -4.96 25.20 27.08
CA VAL A 91 -4.41 25.49 28.43
C VAL A 91 -3.19 26.41 28.39
N LEU A 92 -2.50 26.54 27.25
CA LEU A 92 -1.30 27.38 27.12
C LEU A 92 -1.59 28.85 26.75
N GLY A 93 -2.85 29.26 26.68
CA GLY A 93 -3.25 30.62 26.28
C GLY A 93 -3.42 31.63 27.43
N PHE A 94 -3.28 31.25 28.70
CA PHE A 94 -3.69 32.09 29.84
C PHE A 94 -2.59 32.43 30.87
N LEU A 95 -1.30 32.18 30.62
CA LEU A 95 -0.20 32.56 31.55
C LEU A 95 0.95 33.32 30.88
N GLY A 96 0.65 34.27 29.99
CA GLY A 96 1.68 35.02 29.27
C GLY A 96 1.34 36.47 28.98
N LEU A 97 0.77 37.19 29.96
CA LEU A 97 0.81 38.66 29.94
C LEU A 97 2.02 39.13 30.74
N ASN A 98 2.73 40.09 30.15
CA ASN A 98 3.86 40.87 30.67
C ASN A 98 5.26 40.28 30.45
N SER A 99 5.90 40.66 29.34
CA SER A 99 6.98 41.66 29.33
C SER A 99 7.68 41.63 27.98
N GLN A 100 7.61 42.74 27.25
CA GLN A 100 8.44 42.93 26.07
C GLN A 100 9.87 43.24 26.52
N THR A 101 10.85 42.49 26.01
CA THR A 101 12.18 43.03 25.77
C THR A 101 12.67 42.55 24.41
N VAL A 102 12.69 43.49 23.48
CA VAL A 102 13.46 43.41 22.24
C VAL A 102 14.94 43.42 22.64
N PHE A 103 15.71 42.41 22.23
CA PHE A 103 17.16 42.54 22.15
C PHE A 103 17.69 41.99 20.83
N SER A 104 18.56 42.82 20.27
CA SER A 104 19.05 42.88 18.92
C SER A 104 20.15 41.84 18.64
N GLN A 105 20.31 41.58 17.34
CA GLN A 105 21.34 40.84 16.60
C GLN A 105 22.56 40.35 17.40
N ILE A 106 22.74 39.02 17.41
CA ILE A 106 24.00 38.37 17.77
C ILE A 106 24.98 38.55 16.60
N PRO A 107 26.20 39.10 16.80
CA PRO A 107 27.19 39.19 15.74
C PRO A 107 27.73 37.79 15.39
N LEU A 108 27.89 37.54 14.08
CA LEU A 108 28.56 36.37 13.53
C LEU A 108 30.01 36.31 14.04
N LYS A 109 30.32 35.34 14.90
CA LYS A 109 31.69 34.92 15.17
C LYS A 109 32.00 33.73 14.26
N THR A 110 32.79 33.98 13.23
CA THR A 110 33.49 32.93 12.48
C THR A 110 34.47 32.23 13.40
N GLU A 111 34.34 30.91 13.55
CA GLU A 111 35.44 30.05 14.00
C GLU A 111 35.76 29.04 12.91
N GLN A 112 37.02 29.08 12.49
CA GLN A 112 37.63 28.23 11.48
C GLN A 112 37.88 26.84 12.06
N THR A 113 37.79 25.85 11.18
CA THR A 113 38.08 24.44 11.38
C THR A 113 39.50 24.17 11.88
N ASP A 114 39.62 23.52 13.03
CA ASP A 114 40.78 22.70 13.37
C ASP A 114 40.42 21.22 13.41
N LYS A 115 41.26 20.44 12.74
CA LYS A 115 41.17 18.98 12.60
C LYS A 115 41.35 18.32 13.96
N ILE A 116 40.34 17.60 14.44
CA ILE A 116 40.50 16.62 15.51
C ILE A 116 40.24 15.23 14.92
N LYS A 117 41.33 14.50 14.67
CA LYS A 117 41.31 13.04 14.59
C LYS A 117 41.12 12.52 16.02
N THR A 118 39.96 11.96 16.32
CA THR A 118 39.78 11.04 17.44
C THR A 118 38.86 9.91 17.02
N THR A 119 39.46 8.72 16.97
CA THR A 119 38.94 7.37 17.11
C THR A 119 37.45 7.25 17.46
N GLN A 120 36.69 6.70 16.50
CA GLN A 120 35.35 6.17 16.74
C GLN A 120 35.48 4.68 17.03
N ASP A 121 35.34 4.32 18.30
CA ASP A 121 34.97 2.97 18.69
C ASP A 121 33.51 2.93 19.15
N ALA A 122 32.89 1.82 18.82
CA ALA A 122 31.47 1.59 18.70
C ALA A 122 30.71 1.60 20.03
N THR A 123 29.46 2.07 19.98
CA THR A 123 28.28 1.18 20.06
C THR A 123 27.04 1.96 19.64
N LYS A 124 26.80 2.03 18.33
CA LYS A 124 25.48 2.40 17.78
C LYS A 124 24.80 1.11 17.38
N THR A 125 23.85 0.65 18.21
CA THR A 125 22.88 -0.40 17.83
C THR A 125 22.06 0.14 16.66
N THR A 126 22.61 -0.01 15.46
CA THR A 126 21.95 0.32 14.20
C THR A 126 20.95 -0.79 13.99
N LEU A 127 19.67 -0.47 14.17
CA LEU A 127 18.55 -1.30 13.75
C LEU A 127 18.75 -1.61 12.26
N GLY A 128 19.29 -2.80 11.98
CA GLY A 128 20.08 -3.08 10.78
C GLY A 128 19.28 -3.00 9.49
N LEU A 129 19.39 -1.88 8.79
CA LEU A 129 18.99 -1.79 7.40
C LEU A 129 20.00 -2.56 6.56
N LYS A 130 19.53 -3.54 5.80
CA LYS A 130 20.31 -4.28 4.81
C LYS A 130 20.05 -3.70 3.43
N LYS A 131 21.10 -3.62 2.62
CA LYS A 131 20.99 -3.29 1.20
C LYS A 131 20.60 -4.56 0.46
N ILE A 132 19.37 -4.61 -0.04
CA ILE A 132 18.84 -5.72 -0.83
C ILE A 132 18.97 -5.36 -2.31
N THR A 133 19.50 -6.28 -3.09
CA THR A 133 19.66 -6.16 -4.55
C THR A 133 19.00 -7.33 -5.26
N GLY A 134 18.86 -7.23 -6.58
CA GLY A 134 18.38 -8.34 -7.39
C GLY A 134 17.91 -7.88 -8.76
N VAL A 135 17.38 -8.84 -9.51
CA VAL A 135 16.81 -8.63 -10.85
C VAL A 135 15.34 -9.00 -10.84
N VAL A 136 14.50 -8.15 -11.44
CA VAL A 136 13.10 -8.46 -11.73
C VAL A 136 12.97 -8.77 -13.21
N SER A 137 12.31 -9.87 -13.54
CA SER A 137 12.13 -10.39 -14.90
C SER A 137 10.72 -10.91 -15.12
N ASP A 138 10.34 -11.19 -16.36
CA ASP A 138 9.21 -12.01 -16.76
C ASP A 138 9.68 -13.15 -17.68
N ASP A 139 8.78 -13.75 -18.45
CA ASP A 139 9.07 -14.79 -19.44
C ASP A 139 9.78 -14.27 -20.71
N LEU A 140 9.71 -12.96 -20.97
CA LEU A 140 10.32 -12.30 -22.12
C LEU A 140 11.71 -11.73 -21.79
N GLY A 141 11.99 -11.40 -20.53
CA GLY A 141 13.30 -10.95 -20.08
C GLY A 141 13.27 -10.04 -18.85
N PRO A 142 14.32 -9.23 -18.63
CA PRO A 142 14.38 -8.29 -17.53
C PRO A 142 13.32 -7.17 -17.66
N LEU A 143 12.67 -6.84 -16.54
CA LEU A 143 11.61 -5.84 -16.51
C LEU A 143 12.14 -4.48 -16.13
N ILE A 144 12.00 -3.51 -17.04
CA ILE A 144 12.38 -2.11 -16.84
C ILE A 144 11.26 -1.36 -16.14
N LYS A 145 11.58 -0.50 -15.14
CA LYS A 145 10.61 0.28 -14.36
C LYS A 145 9.59 -0.56 -13.56
N ALA A 146 9.89 -1.80 -13.24
CA ALA A 146 9.14 -2.55 -12.22
C ALA A 146 9.32 -1.90 -10.85
N SER A 147 8.25 -1.80 -10.07
CA SER A 147 8.29 -1.22 -8.73
C SER A 147 8.62 -2.28 -7.68
N VAL A 148 9.45 -1.89 -6.73
CA VAL A 148 9.83 -2.70 -5.56
C VAL A 148 9.60 -1.87 -4.31
N THR A 149 8.62 -2.25 -3.49
CA THR A 149 8.17 -1.47 -2.33
C THR A 149 8.29 -2.28 -1.04
N VAL A 150 8.80 -1.68 0.04
CA VAL A 150 8.74 -2.30 1.37
C VAL A 150 7.33 -2.13 1.94
N LYS A 151 6.63 -3.24 2.17
CA LYS A 151 5.23 -3.30 2.61
C LYS A 151 4.99 -2.47 3.86
N GLY A 152 3.98 -1.60 3.81
CA GLY A 152 3.60 -0.74 4.92
C GLY A 152 4.46 0.52 5.09
N THR A 153 5.42 0.76 4.19
CA THR A 153 6.23 1.98 4.17
C THR A 153 6.04 2.73 2.84
N THR A 154 6.59 3.93 2.74
CA THR A 154 6.69 4.68 1.48
C THR A 154 7.99 4.40 0.72
N LYS A 155 8.87 3.52 1.23
CA LYS A 155 10.12 3.16 0.56
C LYS A 155 9.83 2.33 -0.67
N THR A 156 10.07 2.93 -1.84
CA THR A 156 9.91 2.29 -3.15
C THR A 156 11.15 2.59 -4.00
N THR A 157 11.60 1.61 -4.77
CA THR A 157 12.59 1.77 -5.82
C THR A 157 12.01 1.22 -7.13
N PHE A 158 12.67 1.51 -8.25
CA PHE A 158 12.30 1.01 -9.56
C PHE A 158 13.49 0.31 -10.20
N THR A 159 13.22 -0.70 -11.02
CA THR A 159 14.26 -1.40 -11.76
C THR A 159 14.82 -0.53 -12.89
N ASP A 160 16.11 -0.73 -13.18
CA ASP A 160 16.81 -0.10 -14.31
C ASP A 160 16.56 -0.82 -15.65
N PHE A 161 17.35 -0.50 -16.68
CA PHE A 161 17.22 -1.07 -18.03
C PHE A 161 17.52 -2.58 -18.10
N ASP A 162 18.31 -3.08 -17.16
CA ASP A 162 18.69 -4.49 -17.08
C ASP A 162 17.85 -5.24 -16.04
N GLY A 163 16.78 -4.61 -15.53
CA GLY A 163 15.90 -5.16 -14.51
C GLY A 163 16.49 -5.17 -13.09
N ASN A 164 17.66 -4.57 -12.87
CA ASN A 164 18.29 -4.55 -11.56
C ASN A 164 17.61 -3.54 -10.64
N TYR A 165 17.56 -3.85 -9.35
CA TYR A 165 17.12 -2.91 -8.32
C TYR A 165 18.03 -2.94 -7.09
N THR A 166 17.90 -1.90 -6.27
CA THR A 166 18.54 -1.80 -4.96
C THR A 166 17.60 -1.08 -4.00
N ILE A 167 17.36 -1.67 -2.82
CA ILE A 167 16.49 -1.11 -1.78
C ILE A 167 17.02 -1.38 -0.37
N GLU A 168 16.85 -0.43 0.54
CA GLU A 168 17.21 -0.60 1.95
C GLU A 168 16.00 -1.04 2.79
N ALA A 169 16.08 -2.23 3.35
CA ALA A 169 15.02 -2.86 4.14
C ALA A 169 15.61 -3.65 5.31
N LYS A 170 14.78 -3.96 6.30
CA LYS A 170 15.20 -4.79 7.44
C LYS A 170 14.98 -6.26 7.13
N GLU A 171 15.58 -7.11 7.94
CA GLU A 171 15.19 -8.51 7.99
C GLU A 171 13.71 -8.64 8.40
N ASP A 172 13.03 -9.66 7.88
CA ASP A 172 11.59 -9.91 8.04
C ASP A 172 10.64 -8.87 7.40
N ASP A 173 11.17 -7.81 6.77
CA ASP A 173 10.35 -6.92 5.94
C ASP A 173 9.84 -7.67 4.69
N ILE A 174 8.66 -7.30 4.20
CA ILE A 174 8.07 -7.86 2.98
C ILE A 174 8.31 -6.90 1.82
N LEU A 175 8.96 -7.35 0.76
CA LEU A 175 9.04 -6.65 -0.51
C LEU A 175 7.86 -7.00 -1.39
N ILE A 176 7.23 -5.98 -1.97
CA ILE A 176 6.16 -6.09 -2.96
C ILE A 176 6.74 -5.70 -4.31
N PHE A 177 6.76 -6.66 -5.23
CA PHE A 177 7.16 -6.47 -6.61
C PHE A 177 5.92 -6.29 -7.48
N HIS A 178 5.90 -5.25 -8.30
CA HIS A 178 4.77 -4.98 -9.18
C HIS A 178 5.23 -4.44 -10.53
N TYR A 179 4.59 -4.92 -11.59
CA TYR A 179 4.74 -4.43 -12.94
C TYR A 179 3.36 -4.39 -13.61
N ILE A 180 3.20 -3.49 -14.58
CA ILE A 180 1.92 -3.29 -15.27
C ILE A 180 1.61 -4.56 -16.08
N GLY A 181 0.42 -5.11 -15.88
CA GLY A 181 0.02 -6.35 -16.56
C GLY A 181 0.62 -7.62 -15.97
N SER A 182 1.25 -7.54 -14.79
CA SER A 182 1.77 -8.70 -14.06
C SER A 182 1.13 -8.84 -12.67
N LYS A 183 1.10 -10.06 -12.16
CA LYS A 183 0.62 -10.36 -10.81
C LYS A 183 1.59 -9.79 -9.78
N PRO A 184 1.15 -8.94 -8.83
CA PRO A 184 2.02 -8.50 -7.75
C PRO A 184 2.51 -9.68 -6.92
N GLN A 185 3.80 -9.69 -6.58
CA GLN A 185 4.42 -10.75 -5.81
C GLN A 185 4.99 -10.19 -4.51
N GLU A 186 4.72 -10.88 -3.39
CA GLU A 186 5.25 -10.52 -2.08
C GLU A 186 6.35 -11.52 -1.66
N ILE A 187 7.50 -11.02 -1.21
CA ILE A 187 8.62 -11.84 -0.75
C ILE A 187 9.13 -11.30 0.59
N ILE A 188 9.24 -12.18 1.59
CA ILE A 188 9.82 -11.85 2.90
C ILE A 188 11.35 -11.84 2.78
N ILE A 189 12.00 -10.80 3.29
CA ILE A 189 13.45 -10.71 3.38
C ILE A 189 13.93 -11.63 4.49
N SER A 190 14.67 -12.68 4.12
CA SER A 190 15.35 -13.55 5.07
C SER A 190 16.83 -13.15 5.21
N ASN A 191 17.74 -14.13 5.29
CA ASN A 191 19.18 -13.88 5.42
C ASN A 191 19.90 -13.50 4.12
N LYS A 192 19.23 -13.51 2.97
CA LYS A 192 19.86 -13.21 1.67
C LYS A 192 19.72 -11.73 1.33
N ASN A 193 20.83 -11.12 0.93
CA ASN A 193 20.86 -9.74 0.44
C ASN A 193 20.53 -9.64 -1.07
N GLN A 194 20.47 -10.76 -1.78
CA GLN A 194 20.11 -10.81 -3.19
C GLN A 194 18.82 -11.62 -3.39
N ILE A 195 17.82 -11.01 -4.02
CA ILE A 195 16.50 -11.60 -4.28
C ILE A 195 16.14 -11.33 -5.74
N ASN A 196 16.20 -12.37 -6.58
CA ASN A 196 15.72 -12.28 -7.96
C ASN A 196 14.27 -12.74 -8.03
N VAL A 197 13.48 -12.11 -8.89
CA VAL A 197 12.04 -12.35 -9.03
C VAL A 197 11.67 -12.46 -10.49
N THR A 198 10.85 -13.46 -10.81
CA THR A 198 10.19 -13.58 -12.12
C THR A 198 8.70 -13.37 -11.91
N LEU A 199 8.17 -12.26 -12.43
CA LEU A 199 6.77 -11.91 -12.36
C LEU A 199 5.99 -12.67 -13.42
N LEU A 200 4.78 -13.10 -13.05
CA LEU A 200 3.88 -13.80 -13.95
C LEU A 200 2.92 -12.80 -14.63
N PRO A 201 2.56 -13.01 -15.91
CA PRO A 201 1.58 -12.20 -16.60
C PRO A 201 0.21 -12.30 -15.93
N GLU A 202 -0.56 -11.23 -16.04
CA GLU A 202 -1.86 -11.07 -15.41
C GLU A 202 -2.94 -10.83 -16.46
N PHE A 203 -4.03 -11.61 -16.37
CA PHE A 203 -5.16 -11.49 -17.27
C PHE A 203 -6.18 -10.49 -16.73
N VAL A 204 -6.80 -9.74 -17.64
CA VAL A 204 -7.88 -8.79 -17.31
C VAL A 204 -9.22 -9.41 -17.63
N LEU A 205 -10.15 -9.37 -16.67
CA LEU A 205 -11.50 -9.89 -16.79
C LEU A 205 -12.51 -8.75 -16.64
N ALA A 206 -13.56 -8.77 -17.44
CA ALA A 206 -14.71 -7.87 -17.30
C ALA A 206 -15.96 -8.64 -16.90
N GLY A 207 -16.88 -8.03 -16.17
CA GLY A 207 -18.16 -8.64 -15.87
C GLY A 207 -18.87 -8.04 -14.66
N GLU A 208 -20.04 -8.61 -14.35
CA GLU A 208 -20.82 -8.22 -13.19
C GLU A 208 -20.15 -8.69 -11.90
N ILE A 209 -20.04 -7.77 -10.95
CA ILE A 209 -19.28 -7.97 -9.72
C ILE A 209 -20.22 -8.46 -8.64
N VAL A 210 -19.82 -9.52 -7.96
CA VAL A 210 -20.49 -10.02 -6.76
C VAL A 210 -19.58 -9.82 -5.56
N ILE A 211 -20.12 -9.11 -4.56
CA ILE A 211 -19.45 -8.90 -3.28
C ILE A 211 -19.82 -10.03 -2.33
N ILE A 212 -18.85 -10.83 -1.95
CA ILE A 212 -19.01 -11.90 -0.96
C ILE A 212 -18.53 -11.37 0.39
N GLU A 213 -19.48 -11.04 1.27
CA GLU A 213 -19.20 -10.67 2.65
C GLU A 213 -19.15 -11.91 3.54
N LYS A 214 -17.96 -12.26 4.04
CA LYS A 214 -17.82 -13.32 5.04
C LYS A 214 -18.26 -12.79 6.41
N LYS A 215 -19.53 -12.98 6.78
CA LYS A 215 -20.03 -12.69 8.13
C LYS A 215 -19.36 -13.63 9.15
N LYS A 216 -18.89 -13.08 10.27
CA LYS A 216 -18.37 -13.90 11.37
C LYS A 216 -19.48 -14.72 11.99
N THR A 217 -19.19 -16.00 12.25
CA THR A 217 -20.08 -16.88 13.01
C THR A 217 -20.28 -16.35 14.43
N PHE A 218 -21.45 -16.66 15.01
CA PHE A 218 -21.81 -16.26 16.38
C PHE A 218 -20.72 -16.64 17.40
N PHE A 219 -20.18 -17.87 17.30
CA PHE A 219 -19.10 -18.37 18.14
C PHE A 219 -17.80 -17.57 18.01
N ALA A 220 -17.41 -17.18 16.79
CA ALA A 220 -16.23 -16.35 16.58
C ALA A 220 -16.36 -14.94 17.21
N ARG A 221 -17.59 -14.42 17.39
CA ARG A 221 -17.85 -13.14 18.08
C ARG A 221 -17.76 -13.30 19.59
N GLN A 222 -18.21 -14.43 20.15
CA GLN A 222 -18.15 -14.67 21.59
C GLN A 222 -16.73 -14.93 22.09
N ILE A 223 -15.96 -15.76 21.39
CA ILE A 223 -14.54 -16.02 21.73
C ILE A 223 -13.72 -14.73 21.68
N GLN A 224 -14.04 -13.82 20.75
CA GLN A 224 -13.40 -12.50 20.66
C GLN A 224 -13.69 -11.60 21.88
N LYS A 225 -14.93 -11.64 22.41
CA LYS A 225 -15.30 -10.87 23.61
C LYS A 225 -14.54 -11.36 24.84
N ILE A 226 -14.44 -12.67 25.01
CA ILE A 226 -13.71 -13.30 26.13
C ILE A 226 -12.22 -12.95 26.06
N ARG A 227 -11.61 -13.07 24.87
CA ARG A 227 -10.18 -12.74 24.67
C ARG A 227 -9.84 -11.27 24.93
N ASN A 228 -10.77 -10.35 24.69
CA ASN A 228 -10.58 -8.94 24.98
C ASN A 228 -10.79 -8.60 26.46
N TRP A 229 -11.39 -9.49 27.25
CA TRP A 229 -11.61 -9.31 28.69
C TRP A 229 -10.37 -9.70 29.51
N PHE A 230 -9.57 -10.64 29.02
CA PHE A 230 -8.32 -11.08 29.63
C PHE A 230 -7.07 -10.28 29.20
N ARG A 231 -7.23 -9.03 28.75
CA ARG A 231 -6.12 -8.21 28.23
C ARG A 231 -6.21 -6.75 28.65
#